data_AF-A0A5C3NUA5-F1
#
_entry.id   AF-A0A5C3NUA5-F1
#
_cell.length_a   1.000
_cell.length_b   1.000
_cell.length_c   1.000
_cell.angle_alpha   90.00
_cell.angle_beta   90.00
_cell.angle_gamma   90.00
#
_symmetry.space_group_name_H-M   'P 1'
#
loop_
_entity.id
_entity.type
_entity.pdbx_description
1 polymer ?
#
loop_
_entity_poly.entity_id
_entity_poly.type
_entity_poly.pdbx_seq_one_letter_code
_entity_poly.pdbx_strand_id
1 'polypeptide(L)'
;DWDGWPDGTFERFYTHEEYQATKKLAVHWSCRTSGGAHGSRDAETWEAGRRSVRYCKGVLACAAEGCNRTVRSQVQENRIEAQLDSRCECGGRLQHIPCKATHTITVFKHGVRFAHNGLLVGVPTLRGPGPKAPDISSVLLNKDRISHELRKVRAEAKSTKGGDSLNLDEFAAFDADNPGLVVNSIVGKVTVISIQQPLMLAELVKETVVTSEPVNGVVSDAAHGFWRQRNCLLVVSSAYSRTLNCWIPGVLSYTNGATAEHYQHHFFALFKSIAQERARRGWDTSGDEHFGTVVDFSEAERLGFIAAFVQFRQSQGSTRTADDLKAAAEGLLKGCKQHFRAGIARLTRMGGVI
;
A
#
# COMPACT_ATOMS: atom_id res chain seq x y z
N ASP A 1 5.86 21.61 -16.47
CA ASP A 1 6.66 20.79 -17.38
C ASP A 1 5.86 19.63 -17.92
N TRP A 2 6.14 19.21 -19.17
CA TRP A 2 5.47 18.09 -19.84
C TRP A 2 6.35 16.84 -19.74
N ASP A 3 5.89 15.83 -19.02
CA ASP A 3 6.64 14.60 -18.75
C ASP A 3 6.33 13.45 -19.73
N GLY A 4 5.41 13.67 -20.67
CA GLY A 4 4.99 12.67 -21.66
C GLY A 4 4.09 11.56 -21.13
N TRP A 5 3.63 11.64 -19.87
CA TRP A 5 2.73 10.68 -19.23
C TRP A 5 1.41 11.33 -18.79
N PRO A 6 0.61 11.85 -19.73
CA PRO A 6 -0.71 12.36 -19.38
C PRO A 6 -1.54 11.24 -18.75
N ASP A 7 -2.06 11.53 -17.56
CA ASP A 7 -2.98 10.71 -16.79
C ASP A 7 -4.01 11.63 -16.12
N GLY A 8 -5.22 11.14 -15.94
CA GLY A 8 -6.36 11.92 -15.49
C GLY A 8 -7.09 12.65 -16.62
N THR A 9 -8.32 13.06 -16.33
CA THR A 9 -9.06 13.95 -17.22
C THR A 9 -8.65 15.40 -16.95
N PHE A 10 -8.01 16.04 -17.93
CA PHE A 10 -7.57 17.43 -17.82
C PHE A 10 -7.46 18.08 -19.20
N GLU A 11 -7.45 19.42 -19.20
CA GLU A 11 -7.11 20.21 -20.36
C GLU A 11 -6.06 21.26 -20.03
N ARG A 12 -5.24 21.61 -21.02
CA ARG A 12 -4.20 22.62 -20.90
C ARG A 12 -3.95 23.31 -22.23
N PHE A 13 -3.64 24.60 -22.14
CA PHE A 13 -3.21 25.40 -23.28
C PHE A 13 -1.70 25.56 -23.25
N TYR A 14 -1.11 25.53 -24.44
CA TYR A 14 0.31 25.71 -24.67
C TYR A 14 0.50 26.78 -25.74
N THR A 15 1.52 27.61 -25.57
CA THR A 15 2.04 28.43 -26.66
C THR A 15 2.65 27.54 -27.76
N HIS A 16 2.84 28.10 -28.96
CA HIS A 16 3.51 27.37 -30.03
C HIS A 16 4.95 27.00 -29.69
N GLU A 17 5.64 27.84 -28.92
CA GLU A 17 7.01 27.60 -28.48
C GLU A 17 7.08 26.42 -27.49
N GLU A 18 6.22 26.40 -26.47
CA GLU A 18 6.09 25.27 -25.55
C GLU A 18 5.69 23.98 -26.27
N TYR A 19 4.79 24.08 -27.26
CA TYR A 19 4.39 22.93 -28.07
C TYR A 19 5.57 22.31 -28.83
N GLN A 20 6.49 23.13 -29.37
CA GLN A 20 7.70 22.61 -30.01
C GLN A 20 8.72 22.08 -28.98
N ALA A 21 8.93 22.79 -27.88
CA ALA A 21 9.83 22.38 -26.80
C ALA A 21 9.46 21.00 -26.22
N THR A 22 8.17 20.69 -26.17
CA THR A 22 7.62 19.40 -25.71
C THR A 22 7.58 18.31 -26.78
N LYS A 23 8.28 18.51 -27.90
CA LYS A 23 8.27 17.61 -29.08
C LYS A 23 6.85 17.32 -29.56
N LYS A 24 6.03 18.38 -29.70
CA LYS A 24 4.63 18.32 -30.14
C LYS A 24 3.75 17.51 -29.18
N LEU A 25 3.98 17.72 -27.88
CA LEU A 25 3.33 17.02 -26.78
C LEU A 25 3.41 15.50 -26.98
N ALA A 26 4.61 14.98 -27.24
CA ALA A 26 4.84 13.56 -27.42
C ALA A 26 4.40 12.79 -26.16
N VAL A 27 3.72 11.66 -26.34
CA VAL A 27 3.25 10.80 -25.23
C VAL A 27 3.96 9.46 -25.28
N HIS A 28 4.25 8.91 -24.11
CA HIS A 28 4.90 7.61 -23.97
C HIS A 28 3.91 6.44 -24.09
N TRP A 29 2.61 6.70 -23.95
CA TRP A 29 1.55 5.74 -24.25
C TRP A 29 1.61 5.25 -25.71
N SER A 30 1.24 4.00 -25.97
CA SER A 30 1.09 3.47 -27.33
C SER A 30 -0.19 4.00 -27.94
N CYS A 31 -0.09 5.08 -28.71
CA CYS A 31 -1.26 5.74 -29.28
C CYS A 31 -1.35 5.59 -30.80
N ARG A 32 -2.56 5.28 -31.27
CA ARG A 32 -2.92 5.47 -32.69
C ARG A 32 -3.40 6.90 -32.90
N THR A 33 -2.75 7.61 -33.81
CA THR A 33 -3.19 8.96 -34.19
C THR A 33 -4.24 8.87 -35.29
N SER A 34 -5.34 9.57 -35.10
CA SER A 34 -6.34 9.87 -36.12
C SER A 34 -6.27 11.38 -36.37
N GLY A 35 -5.88 11.76 -37.58
CA GLY A 35 -5.91 13.16 -38.01
C GLY A 35 -7.33 13.54 -38.40
N GLY A 36 -7.87 14.61 -37.83
CA GLY A 36 -9.11 15.21 -38.29
C GLY A 36 -8.82 16.18 -39.44
N ALA A 37 -9.61 16.09 -40.52
CA ALA A 37 -9.60 17.07 -41.61
C ALA A 37 -10.33 18.37 -41.24
N HIS A 38 -10.97 18.43 -40.06
CA HIS A 38 -11.79 19.56 -39.63
C HIS A 38 -11.02 20.59 -38.81
N GLY A 39 -11.32 21.86 -39.07
CA GLY A 39 -10.77 23.03 -38.40
C GLY A 39 -9.53 23.62 -39.07
N SER A 40 -9.25 24.88 -38.76
CA SER A 40 -8.12 25.65 -39.29
C SER A 40 -7.04 25.86 -38.24
N ARG A 41 -5.78 25.84 -38.65
CA ARG A 41 -4.68 26.26 -37.76
C ARG A 41 -4.68 27.77 -37.51
N ASP A 42 -5.31 28.54 -38.40
CA ASP A 42 -5.38 30.00 -38.33
C ASP A 42 -6.67 30.49 -37.65
N ALA A 43 -7.45 29.58 -37.06
CA ALA A 43 -8.66 29.93 -36.32
C ALA A 43 -8.34 30.80 -35.10
N GLU A 44 -9.14 31.85 -34.87
CA GLU A 44 -9.00 32.74 -33.71
C GLU A 44 -9.29 32.02 -32.39
N THR A 45 -10.22 31.06 -32.40
CA THR A 45 -10.57 30.26 -31.21
C THR A 45 -10.19 28.80 -31.39
N TRP A 46 -10.01 28.10 -30.27
CA TRP A 46 -9.59 26.71 -30.30
C TRP A 46 -10.70 25.77 -30.78
N GLU A 47 -11.98 26.14 -30.64
CA GLU A 47 -13.14 25.34 -31.07
C GLU A 47 -13.16 25.15 -32.59
N ALA A 48 -12.73 26.16 -33.34
CA ALA A 48 -12.55 26.11 -34.79
C ALA A 48 -11.14 25.66 -35.22
N GLY A 49 -10.28 25.35 -34.25
CA GLY A 49 -8.91 24.91 -34.45
C GLY A 49 -8.79 23.55 -35.13
N ARG A 50 -7.65 23.29 -35.79
CA ARG A 50 -7.38 21.99 -36.43
C ARG A 50 -7.19 20.91 -35.37
N ARG A 51 -8.08 19.90 -35.38
CA ARG A 51 -8.14 18.85 -34.37
C ARG A 51 -7.47 17.54 -34.81
N SER A 52 -6.73 16.92 -33.90
CA SER A 52 -6.25 15.54 -34.02
C SER A 52 -6.53 14.77 -32.74
N VAL A 53 -6.79 13.48 -32.85
CA VAL A 53 -7.11 12.62 -31.70
C VAL A 53 -6.15 11.44 -31.67
N ARG A 54 -5.59 11.16 -30.50
CA ARG A 54 -4.74 10.01 -30.23
C ARG A 54 -5.50 9.04 -29.33
N TYR A 55 -5.62 7.78 -29.75
CA TYR A 55 -6.30 6.72 -29.01
C TYR A 55 -5.26 5.80 -28.38
N CYS A 56 -5.27 5.66 -27.06
CA CYS A 56 -4.38 4.73 -26.36
C CYS A 56 -4.78 3.29 -26.70
N LYS A 57 -3.82 2.47 -27.13
CA LYS A 57 -4.02 1.05 -27.44
C LYS A 57 -3.83 0.14 -26.22
N GLY A 58 -3.55 0.69 -25.04
CA GLY A 58 -3.36 -0.10 -23.83
C GLY A 58 -2.06 -0.88 -23.83
N VAL A 59 -2.00 -2.00 -23.10
CA VAL A 59 -0.76 -2.76 -22.89
C VAL A 59 -0.97 -4.24 -23.10
N LEU A 60 0.12 -4.98 -23.31
CA LEU A 60 0.11 -6.44 -23.27
C LEU A 60 0.63 -6.89 -21.91
N ALA A 61 -0.09 -7.79 -21.23
CA ALA A 61 0.34 -8.36 -19.95
C ALA A 61 0.51 -9.88 -20.08
N CYS A 62 1.46 -10.45 -19.35
CA CYS A 62 1.57 -11.90 -19.27
C CYS A 62 0.43 -12.47 -18.44
N ALA A 63 -0.21 -13.53 -18.93
CA ALA A 63 -1.29 -14.23 -18.21
C ALA A 63 -0.79 -15.36 -17.28
N ALA A 64 0.53 -15.58 -17.19
CA ALA A 64 1.09 -16.61 -16.30
C ALA A 64 1.04 -16.15 -14.83
N GLU A 65 0.63 -17.05 -13.94
CA GLU A 65 0.58 -16.78 -12.50
C GLU A 65 1.96 -16.37 -11.96
N GLY A 66 2.03 -15.24 -11.25
CA GLY A 66 3.28 -14.69 -10.70
C GLY A 66 4.17 -13.92 -11.68
N CYS A 67 3.80 -13.80 -12.96
CA CYS A 67 4.55 -13.01 -13.93
C CYS A 67 3.99 -11.59 -14.08
N ASN A 68 4.72 -10.58 -13.58
CA ASN A 68 4.30 -9.17 -13.65
C ASN A 68 4.78 -8.45 -14.93
N ARG A 69 5.09 -9.19 -16.00
CA ARG A 69 5.64 -8.59 -17.22
C ARG A 69 4.55 -7.88 -18.01
N THR A 70 4.78 -6.60 -18.26
CA THR A 70 4.00 -5.77 -19.19
C THR A 70 4.84 -5.36 -20.38
N VAL A 71 4.30 -5.49 -21.58
CA VAL A 71 4.94 -5.12 -22.84
C VAL A 71 4.13 -4.02 -23.52
N ARG A 72 4.85 -3.05 -24.11
CA ARG A 72 4.22 -1.99 -24.89
C ARG A 72 3.52 -2.59 -26.12
N SER A 73 2.24 -2.29 -26.27
CA SER A 73 1.50 -2.66 -27.48
C SER A 73 2.01 -1.86 -28.67
N GLN A 74 2.09 -2.50 -29.82
CA GLN A 74 2.23 -1.82 -31.10
C GLN A 74 0.96 -1.04 -31.42
N VAL A 75 1.05 -0.10 -32.36
CA VAL A 75 -0.04 0.84 -32.64
C VAL A 75 -1.07 0.28 -33.62
N GLN A 76 -0.63 -0.60 -34.54
CA GLN A 76 -1.47 -1.22 -35.57
C GLN A 76 -2.01 -2.57 -35.09
N GLU A 77 -3.28 -2.86 -35.36
CA GLU A 77 -3.98 -4.06 -34.85
C GLU A 77 -3.32 -5.36 -35.30
N ASN A 78 -2.98 -5.51 -36.58
CA ASN A 78 -2.24 -6.65 -37.10
C ASN A 78 -0.88 -6.90 -36.41
N ARG A 79 -0.23 -5.83 -35.92
CA ARG A 79 1.03 -5.95 -35.18
C ARG A 79 0.81 -6.30 -33.71
N ILE A 80 -0.32 -5.89 -33.13
CA ILE A 80 -0.72 -6.33 -31.79
C ILE A 80 -1.00 -7.83 -31.83
N GLU A 81 -1.71 -8.32 -32.85
CA GLU A 81 -1.96 -9.75 -33.06
C GLU A 81 -0.65 -10.55 -33.14
N ALA A 82 0.32 -10.09 -33.96
CA ALA A 82 1.63 -10.72 -34.03
C ALA A 82 2.39 -10.71 -32.69
N GLN A 83 2.19 -9.70 -31.83
CA GLN A 83 2.75 -9.70 -30.48
C GLN A 83 2.03 -10.68 -29.55
N LEU A 84 0.72 -10.91 -29.73
CA LEU A 84 -0.05 -11.88 -28.95
C LEU A 84 0.32 -13.33 -29.29
N ASP A 85 0.74 -13.57 -30.54
CA ASP A 85 1.28 -14.87 -30.97
C ASP A 85 2.65 -15.17 -30.36
N SER A 86 3.36 -14.14 -29.90
CA SER A 86 4.64 -14.27 -29.22
C SER A 86 4.47 -14.70 -27.76
N ARG A 87 5.42 -15.50 -27.26
CA ARG A 87 5.46 -15.87 -25.84
C ARG A 87 6.18 -14.83 -25.00
N CYS A 88 5.72 -14.68 -23.77
CA CYS A 88 6.49 -14.02 -22.72
C CYS A 88 7.79 -14.80 -22.47
N GLU A 89 8.84 -14.14 -21.98
CA GLU A 89 10.11 -14.80 -21.60
C GLU A 89 9.92 -15.89 -20.54
N CYS A 90 8.88 -15.80 -19.70
CA CYS A 90 8.53 -16.86 -18.75
C CYS A 90 7.80 -18.06 -19.39
N GLY A 91 7.63 -18.07 -20.72
CA GLY A 91 6.87 -19.08 -21.48
C GLY A 91 5.35 -18.85 -21.51
N GLY A 92 4.83 -17.90 -20.72
CA GLY A 92 3.42 -17.55 -20.63
C GLY A 92 2.87 -16.87 -21.88
N ARG A 93 1.55 -16.93 -22.09
CA ARG A 93 0.89 -16.20 -23.18
C ARG A 93 0.71 -14.72 -22.81
N LEU A 94 0.80 -13.85 -23.80
CA LEU A 94 0.46 -12.45 -23.65
C LEU A 94 -1.04 -12.25 -23.89
N GLN A 95 -1.64 -11.34 -23.13
CA GLN A 95 -3.02 -10.91 -23.29
C GLN A 95 -3.05 -9.41 -23.51
N HIS A 96 -3.92 -8.96 -24.42
CA HIS A 96 -4.13 -7.54 -24.67
C HIS A 96 -5.12 -6.96 -23.66
N ILE A 97 -4.67 -5.93 -22.95
CA ILE A 97 -5.49 -5.11 -22.06
C ILE A 97 -5.77 -3.79 -22.78
N PRO A 98 -6.96 -3.61 -23.39
CA PRO A 98 -7.27 -2.42 -24.15
C PRO A 98 -7.47 -1.20 -23.25
N CYS A 99 -7.17 -0.02 -23.77
CA CYS A 99 -7.40 1.26 -23.09
C CYS A 99 -8.45 2.07 -23.84
N LYS A 100 -9.27 2.83 -23.11
CA LYS A 100 -10.27 3.75 -23.67
C LYS A 100 -9.81 5.22 -23.63
N ALA A 101 -8.60 5.48 -23.14
CA ALA A 101 -8.10 6.83 -22.98
C ALA A 101 -7.82 7.49 -24.34
N THR A 102 -8.12 8.79 -24.41
CA THR A 102 -7.93 9.60 -25.61
C THR A 102 -7.20 10.90 -25.29
N HIS A 103 -6.41 11.38 -26.24
CA HIS A 103 -5.80 12.70 -26.20
C HIS A 103 -6.27 13.48 -27.42
N THR A 104 -6.95 14.60 -27.20
CA THR A 104 -7.33 15.54 -28.25
C THR A 104 -6.32 16.68 -28.27
N ILE A 105 -5.73 16.94 -29.43
CA ILE A 105 -4.82 18.06 -29.67
C ILE A 105 -5.46 18.96 -30.70
N THR A 106 -5.66 20.23 -30.36
CA THR A 106 -6.29 21.23 -31.22
C THR A 106 -5.33 22.39 -31.41
N VAL A 107 -4.90 22.62 -32.64
CA VAL A 107 -3.95 23.69 -33.01
C VAL A 107 -4.72 24.84 -33.62
N PHE A 108 -4.53 26.06 -33.13
CA PHE A 108 -5.22 27.28 -33.55
C PHE A 108 -4.25 28.48 -33.51
N LYS A 109 -4.69 29.67 -33.95
CA LYS A 109 -3.80 30.81 -34.23
C LYS A 109 -2.91 31.19 -33.05
N HIS A 110 -3.46 31.18 -31.84
CA HIS A 110 -2.77 31.64 -30.64
C HIS A 110 -2.08 30.52 -29.84
N GLY A 111 -2.23 29.25 -30.23
CA GLY A 111 -1.56 28.16 -29.53
C GLY A 111 -2.14 26.77 -29.77
N VAL A 112 -1.95 25.90 -28.78
CA VAL A 112 -2.39 24.51 -28.83
C VAL A 112 -3.17 24.16 -27.56
N ARG A 113 -4.40 23.65 -27.73
CA ARG A 113 -5.17 23.02 -26.66
C ARG A 113 -4.89 21.53 -26.66
N PHE A 114 -4.48 21.01 -25.51
CA PHE A 114 -4.39 19.59 -25.24
C PHE A 114 -5.47 19.20 -24.24
N ALA A 115 -6.28 18.20 -24.57
CA ALA A 115 -7.27 17.62 -23.67
C ALA A 115 -7.06 16.12 -23.57
N HIS A 116 -6.95 15.61 -22.35
CA HIS A 116 -6.87 14.18 -22.06
C HIS A 116 -8.17 13.72 -21.40
N ASN A 117 -8.74 12.63 -21.91
CA ASN A 117 -9.92 11.97 -21.35
C ASN A 117 -9.59 10.49 -21.08
N GLY A 118 -9.75 10.04 -19.83
CA GLY A 118 -9.12 8.80 -19.31
C GLY A 118 -7.68 9.10 -18.87
N LEU A 119 -6.78 8.16 -18.55
CA LEU A 119 -6.88 7.13 -17.50
C LEU A 119 -6.98 7.81 -16.11
N LEU A 120 -7.30 7.06 -15.06
CA LEU A 120 -7.25 7.54 -13.67
C LEU A 120 -6.47 6.49 -12.89
N VAL A 121 -5.20 6.74 -12.60
CA VAL A 121 -4.45 5.96 -11.61
C VAL A 121 -4.99 6.33 -10.22
N GLY A 122 -5.57 5.36 -9.52
CA GLY A 122 -6.18 5.52 -8.18
C GLY A 122 -6.60 4.17 -7.60
N VAL A 123 -6.82 4.12 -6.29
CA VAL A 123 -7.15 2.87 -5.58
C VAL A 123 -8.50 2.33 -6.08
N PRO A 124 -8.56 1.09 -6.61
CA PRO A 124 -9.81 0.52 -7.09
C PRO A 124 -10.80 0.33 -5.94
N THR A 125 -12.06 0.75 -6.09
CA THR A 125 -13.15 0.35 -5.17
C THR A 125 -14.29 -0.34 -5.92
N LEU A 126 -15.15 -1.03 -5.16
CA LEU A 126 -16.29 -1.80 -5.68
C LEU A 126 -17.30 -0.98 -6.52
N ARG A 127 -17.26 0.35 -6.44
CA ARG A 127 -18.15 1.28 -7.15
C ARG A 127 -17.44 2.19 -8.16
N GLY A 128 -16.16 1.92 -8.47
CA GLY A 128 -15.30 2.77 -9.27
C GLY A 128 -14.11 3.33 -8.47
N PRO A 129 -13.24 4.16 -9.07
CA PRO A 129 -12.10 4.73 -8.35
C PRO A 129 -12.58 5.62 -7.20
N GLY A 130 -11.97 5.47 -6.02
CA GLY A 130 -12.25 6.31 -4.85
C GLY A 130 -11.77 7.76 -5.03
N PRO A 131 -12.07 8.66 -4.06
CA PRO A 131 -11.59 10.05 -4.07
C PRO A 131 -10.07 10.13 -4.25
N LYS A 132 -9.60 11.08 -5.05
CA LYS A 132 -8.18 11.24 -5.36
C LYS A 132 -7.45 11.80 -4.12
N ALA A 133 -6.17 11.48 -3.93
CA ALA A 133 -5.34 12.16 -2.92
C ALA A 133 -5.41 13.72 -2.99
N PRO A 134 -5.45 14.34 -4.19
CA PRO A 134 -5.80 15.75 -4.38
C PRO A 134 -7.10 16.24 -3.77
N ASP A 135 -8.12 15.38 -3.71
CA ASP A 135 -9.45 15.73 -3.20
C ASP A 135 -9.44 15.79 -1.66
N ILE A 136 -8.41 15.24 -1.02
CA ILE A 136 -8.16 15.29 0.43
C ILE A 136 -7.39 16.56 0.81
N SER A 137 -6.42 16.98 -0.01
CA SER A 137 -5.68 18.23 0.17
C SER A 137 -4.93 18.66 -1.09
N SER A 138 -5.00 19.94 -1.42
CA SER A 138 -4.25 20.54 -2.53
C SER A 138 -2.73 20.47 -2.34
N VAL A 139 -2.25 20.22 -1.11
CA VAL A 139 -0.84 19.99 -0.81
C VAL A 139 -0.35 18.67 -1.44
N LEU A 140 -1.24 17.68 -1.57
CA LEU A 140 -0.92 16.36 -2.13
C LEU A 140 -0.85 16.34 -3.67
N LEU A 141 -1.18 17.45 -4.34
CA LEU A 141 -1.04 17.62 -5.80
C LEU A 141 0.40 17.90 -6.24
N ASN A 142 1.21 18.50 -5.36
CA ASN A 142 2.51 19.00 -5.74
C ASN A 142 3.61 18.11 -5.13
N LYS A 143 4.13 17.19 -5.93
CA LYS A 143 5.23 16.28 -5.53
C LYS A 143 6.41 17.03 -4.95
N ASP A 144 6.76 18.19 -5.48
CA ASP A 144 7.89 18.99 -4.99
C ASP A 144 7.58 19.62 -3.64
N ARG A 145 6.33 20.05 -3.42
CA ARG A 145 5.85 20.52 -2.12
C ARG A 145 5.82 19.38 -1.10
N ILE A 146 5.29 18.21 -1.44
CA ILE A 146 5.36 17.03 -0.58
C ILE A 146 6.81 16.68 -0.26
N SER A 147 7.69 16.71 -1.25
CA SER A 147 9.13 16.45 -1.07
C SER A 147 9.82 17.54 -0.26
N HIS A 148 9.36 18.79 -0.35
CA HIS A 148 9.82 19.91 0.46
C HIS A 148 9.36 19.77 1.92
N GLU A 149 8.07 19.53 2.16
CA GLU A 149 7.55 19.29 3.51
C GLU A 149 8.19 18.05 4.13
N LEU A 150 8.34 16.95 3.38
CA LEU A 150 9.10 15.77 3.82
C LEU A 150 10.55 16.12 4.14
N ARG A 151 11.22 16.95 3.32
CA ARG A 151 12.59 17.40 3.59
C ARG A 151 12.66 18.27 4.84
N LYS A 152 11.67 19.15 5.05
CA LYS A 152 11.57 20.02 6.22
C LYS A 152 11.37 19.19 7.49
N VAL A 153 10.39 18.29 7.51
CA VAL A 153 10.17 17.33 8.61
C VAL A 153 11.41 16.48 8.85
N ARG A 154 12.08 15.99 7.80
CA ARG A 154 13.35 15.23 7.92
C ARG A 154 14.52 16.09 8.40
N ALA A 155 14.52 17.39 8.13
CA ALA A 155 15.55 18.32 8.59
C ALA A 155 15.32 18.74 10.05
N GLU A 156 14.05 18.92 10.45
CA GLU A 156 13.62 19.16 11.83
C GLU A 156 13.90 17.91 12.70
N ALA A 157 13.66 16.71 12.16
CA ALA A 157 14.03 15.44 12.81
C ALA A 157 15.55 15.20 12.90
N LYS A 158 16.40 16.04 12.27
CA LYS A 158 17.86 15.99 12.40
C LYS A 158 18.39 16.82 13.59
N SER A 159 17.64 16.89 14.69
CA SER A 159 18.13 17.46 15.95
C SER A 159 19.13 16.52 16.64
N THR A 160 20.37 16.99 16.69
CA THR A 160 21.46 16.88 17.68
C THR A 160 21.91 15.58 18.39
N LYS A 161 21.23 14.42 18.34
CA LYS A 161 21.83 13.12 18.76
C LYS A 161 21.29 11.98 17.88
N GLY A 162 22.13 10.99 17.58
CA GLY A 162 21.98 10.06 16.44
C GLY A 162 20.59 9.42 16.28
N GLY A 163 20.12 9.32 15.03
CA GLY A 163 18.73 9.05 14.63
C GLY A 163 18.05 7.73 15.01
N ASP A 164 18.54 7.01 16.01
CA ASP A 164 17.84 5.88 16.65
C ASP A 164 17.98 5.90 18.19
N SER A 165 18.55 6.95 18.80
CA SER A 165 18.58 7.09 20.27
C SER A 165 17.24 7.64 20.75
N LEU A 166 16.46 6.82 21.45
CA LEU A 166 15.23 7.27 22.11
C LEU A 166 15.58 8.26 23.22
N ASN A 167 15.33 9.55 22.99
CA ASN A 167 15.36 10.55 24.04
C ASN A 167 14.05 10.45 24.82
N LEU A 168 14.12 10.06 26.10
CA LEU A 168 12.95 9.84 26.94
C LEU A 168 12.18 11.12 27.22
N ASP A 169 12.85 12.28 27.29
CA ASP A 169 12.19 13.56 27.51
C ASP A 169 11.39 13.98 26.27
N GLU A 170 11.97 13.79 25.08
CA GLU A 170 11.28 14.04 23.81
C GLU A 170 10.12 13.06 23.59
N PHE A 171 10.30 11.79 23.98
CA PHE A 171 9.23 10.79 23.91
C PHE A 171 8.09 11.12 24.87
N ALA A 172 8.40 11.54 26.11
CA ALA A 172 7.39 11.96 27.07
C ALA A 172 6.63 13.20 26.59
N ALA A 173 7.33 14.18 25.99
CA ALA A 173 6.68 15.33 25.36
C ALA A 173 5.79 14.92 24.19
N PHE A 174 6.27 14.02 23.32
CA PHE A 174 5.50 13.47 22.21
C PHE A 174 4.22 12.77 22.67
N ASP A 175 4.29 11.94 23.72
CA ASP A 175 3.13 11.23 24.26
C ASP A 175 2.12 12.19 24.88
N ALA A 176 2.60 13.23 25.60
CA ALA A 176 1.76 14.29 26.13
C ALA A 176 1.06 15.10 25.02
N ASP A 177 1.74 15.39 23.92
CA ASP A 177 1.21 16.13 22.78
C ASP A 177 0.26 15.29 21.90
N ASN A 178 0.35 13.95 21.98
CA ASN A 178 -0.44 13.02 21.16
C ASN A 178 -1.21 12.00 22.03
N PRO A 179 -2.13 12.47 22.89
CA PRO A 179 -2.82 11.60 23.83
C PRO A 179 -3.59 10.48 23.12
N GLY A 180 -3.31 9.23 23.52
CA GLY A 180 -3.95 8.04 22.98
C GLY A 180 -3.32 7.49 21.69
N LEU A 181 -2.27 8.14 21.16
CA LEU A 181 -1.51 7.60 20.03
C LEU A 181 -0.59 6.45 20.46
N VAL A 182 0.08 6.57 21.60
CA VAL A 182 0.88 5.50 22.20
C VAL A 182 -0.05 4.57 22.98
N VAL A 183 -0.18 3.33 22.54
CA VAL A 183 -1.10 2.35 23.15
C VAL A 183 -0.40 1.35 24.06
N ASN A 184 0.91 1.20 23.91
CA ASN A 184 1.76 0.40 24.77
C ASN A 184 3.21 0.91 24.71
N SER A 185 3.89 0.99 25.84
CA SER A 185 5.29 1.43 25.91
C SER A 185 6.04 0.66 27.00
N ILE A 186 7.08 -0.06 26.61
CA ILE A 186 8.02 -0.72 27.51
C ILE A 186 9.41 -0.24 27.12
N VAL A 187 10.17 0.28 28.08
CA VAL A 187 11.54 0.74 27.87
C VAL A 187 12.46 0.04 28.87
N GLY A 188 13.49 -0.62 28.35
CA GLY A 188 14.43 -1.40 29.13
C GLY A 188 15.33 -2.24 28.23
N LYS A 189 15.77 -3.41 28.72
CA LYS A 189 16.54 -4.38 27.91
C LYS A 189 15.78 -4.75 26.63
N VAL A 190 14.48 -5.03 26.78
CA VAL A 190 13.51 -5.09 25.70
C VAL A 190 12.78 -3.77 25.66
N THR A 191 12.84 -3.09 24.53
CA THR A 191 12.14 -1.82 24.30
C THR A 191 11.16 -2.00 23.16
N VAL A 192 9.89 -1.75 23.44
CA VAL A 192 8.78 -1.83 22.49
C VAL A 192 7.87 -0.63 22.70
N ILE A 193 7.66 0.15 21.64
CA ILE A 193 6.74 1.29 21.63
C ILE A 193 5.72 1.02 20.54
N SER A 194 4.46 0.82 20.94
CA SER A 194 3.34 0.57 20.04
C SER A 194 2.47 1.81 19.89
N ILE A 195 2.19 2.17 18.64
CA ILE A 195 1.35 3.31 18.30
C ILE A 195 0.14 2.87 17.46
N GLN A 196 -0.95 3.60 17.60
CA GLN A 196 -2.20 3.33 16.91
C GLN A 196 -3.03 4.61 16.76
N GLN A 197 -3.54 4.84 15.54
CA GLN A 197 -4.52 5.89 15.28
C GLN A 197 -5.96 5.36 15.38
N PRO A 198 -6.98 6.23 15.56
CA PRO A 198 -8.38 5.80 15.65
C PRO A 198 -8.85 4.97 14.45
N LEU A 199 -8.41 5.30 13.23
CA LEU A 199 -8.72 4.51 12.04
C LEU A 199 -8.11 3.11 12.11
N MET A 200 -6.87 3.00 12.59
CA MET A 200 -6.18 1.72 12.74
C MET A 200 -6.93 0.81 13.72
N LEU A 201 -7.38 1.37 14.86
CA LEU A 201 -8.19 0.66 15.84
C LEU A 201 -9.52 0.16 15.26
N ALA A 202 -10.24 1.02 14.54
CA ALA A 202 -11.53 0.66 13.94
C ALA A 202 -11.38 -0.47 12.90
N GLU A 203 -10.27 -0.54 12.20
CA GLU A 203 -10.03 -1.57 11.19
C GLU A 203 -9.61 -2.94 11.78
N LEU A 204 -9.32 -3.03 13.08
CA LEU A 204 -9.02 -4.31 13.75
C LEU A 204 -10.25 -5.17 14.03
N VAL A 205 -11.45 -4.63 13.94
CA VAL A 205 -12.70 -5.34 14.24
C VAL A 205 -13.64 -5.21 13.04
N LYS A 206 -14.06 -6.35 12.46
CA LYS A 206 -14.92 -6.39 11.26
C LYS A 206 -16.32 -6.91 11.60
N GLU A 207 -17.35 -6.34 10.97
CA GLU A 207 -18.75 -6.77 11.11
C GLU A 207 -19.04 -8.06 10.34
N THR A 208 -18.42 -8.22 9.17
CA THR A 208 -18.56 -9.44 8.36
C THR A 208 -17.42 -10.41 8.61
N VAL A 209 -17.75 -11.57 9.15
CA VAL A 209 -16.86 -12.73 9.25
C VAL A 209 -16.66 -13.33 7.87
N VAL A 210 -15.41 -13.53 7.44
CA VAL A 210 -15.06 -14.36 6.29
C VAL A 210 -14.85 -15.77 6.81
N THR A 211 -15.70 -16.71 6.41
CA THR A 211 -15.75 -18.09 6.96
C THR A 211 -14.49 -18.93 6.69
N SER A 212 -13.57 -18.47 5.85
CA SER A 212 -12.32 -19.18 5.49
C SER A 212 -11.03 -18.54 6.03
N GLU A 213 -11.12 -17.47 6.83
CA GLU A 213 -9.96 -16.68 7.30
C GLU A 213 -10.07 -16.40 8.80
N PRO A 214 -8.99 -15.97 9.49
CA PRO A 214 -9.11 -15.44 10.85
C PRO A 214 -10.21 -14.38 10.90
N VAL A 215 -10.99 -14.34 11.97
CA VAL A 215 -12.24 -13.55 12.03
C VAL A 215 -12.04 -12.08 11.66
N ASN A 216 -10.91 -11.49 12.09
CA ASN A 216 -10.55 -10.11 11.78
C ASN A 216 -9.56 -9.96 10.60
N GLY A 217 -9.05 -11.07 10.05
CA GLY A 217 -8.12 -11.08 8.92
C GLY A 217 -6.80 -10.37 9.18
N VAL A 218 -6.33 -10.33 10.43
CA VAL A 218 -5.10 -9.64 10.81
C VAL A 218 -3.88 -10.44 10.34
N VAL A 219 -2.92 -9.76 9.74
CA VAL A 219 -1.62 -10.29 9.32
C VAL A 219 -0.53 -9.48 10.01
N SER A 220 0.41 -10.16 10.67
CA SER A 220 1.55 -9.52 11.32
C SER A 220 2.86 -9.87 10.62
N ASP A 221 3.75 -8.89 10.50
CA ASP A 221 5.07 -9.04 9.88
C ASP A 221 6.08 -8.05 10.50
N ALA A 222 7.36 -8.40 10.43
CA ALA A 222 8.47 -7.61 10.94
C ALA A 222 9.34 -7.07 9.79
N ALA A 223 9.33 -5.76 9.60
CA ALA A 223 10.13 -5.09 8.58
C ALA A 223 11.57 -4.85 9.06
N HIS A 224 12.48 -5.70 8.60
CA HIS A 224 13.93 -5.51 8.78
C HIS A 224 14.46 -4.33 7.95
N GLY A 225 15.38 -3.56 8.53
CA GLY A 225 16.06 -2.46 7.82
C GLY A 225 15.23 -1.19 7.63
N PHE A 226 14.05 -1.10 8.26
CA PHE A 226 13.29 0.15 8.32
C PHE A 226 14.03 1.22 9.13
N TRP A 227 14.65 0.82 10.24
CA TRP A 227 15.44 1.68 11.11
C TRP A 227 16.92 1.67 10.71
N ARG A 228 17.66 2.72 11.10
CA ARG A 228 19.09 2.83 10.78
C ARG A 228 19.90 1.82 11.60
N GLN A 229 19.53 1.58 12.85
CA GLN A 229 20.05 0.46 13.65
C GLN A 229 19.50 -0.87 13.14
N ARG A 230 20.38 -1.74 12.66
CA ARG A 230 20.03 -3.02 12.03
C ARG A 230 19.27 -4.00 12.92
N ASN A 231 19.42 -3.88 14.24
CA ASN A 231 18.75 -4.76 15.20
C ASN A 231 17.34 -4.29 15.54
N CYS A 232 17.00 -3.03 15.22
CA CYS A 232 15.66 -2.50 15.45
C CYS A 232 14.72 -2.93 14.32
N LEU A 233 13.46 -3.19 14.67
CA LEU A 233 12.43 -3.60 13.71
C LEU A 233 11.23 -2.67 13.78
N LEU A 234 10.56 -2.52 12.64
CA LEU A 234 9.19 -2.04 12.60
C LEU A 234 8.29 -3.27 12.49
N VAL A 235 7.56 -3.58 13.56
CA VAL A 235 6.58 -4.67 13.58
C VAL A 235 5.21 -4.10 13.28
N VAL A 236 4.48 -4.72 12.36
CA VAL A 236 3.18 -4.22 11.89
C VAL A 236 2.17 -5.35 11.89
N SER A 237 1.07 -5.17 12.62
CA SER A 237 -0.15 -5.94 12.43
C SER A 237 -1.09 -5.14 11.54
N SER A 238 -1.44 -5.66 10.36
CA SER A 238 -2.34 -5.02 9.40
C SER A 238 -3.64 -5.80 9.23
N ALA A 239 -4.72 -5.11 8.92
CA ALA A 239 -5.99 -5.70 8.52
C ALA A 239 -6.42 -5.14 7.16
N TYR A 240 -7.10 -5.97 6.36
CA TYR A 240 -7.61 -5.50 5.07
C TYR A 240 -8.86 -4.63 5.25
N SER A 241 -8.84 -3.40 4.73
CA SER A 241 -10.00 -2.52 4.69
C SER A 241 -10.74 -2.72 3.38
N ARG A 242 -12.00 -3.16 3.45
CA ARG A 242 -12.87 -3.27 2.26
C ARG A 242 -13.32 -1.91 1.72
N THR A 243 -13.40 -0.92 2.61
CA THR A 243 -13.76 0.45 2.23
C THR A 243 -12.67 1.06 1.37
N LEU A 244 -11.41 0.94 1.78
CA LEU A 244 -10.27 1.48 1.01
C LEU A 244 -9.68 0.47 0.01
N ASN A 245 -10.09 -0.80 0.05
CA ASN A 245 -9.55 -1.90 -0.76
C ASN A 245 -8.03 -2.06 -0.66
N CYS A 246 -7.48 -1.78 0.53
CA CYS A 246 -6.05 -1.90 0.81
C CYS A 246 -5.81 -2.41 2.23
N TRP A 247 -4.58 -2.84 2.49
CA TRP A 247 -4.13 -3.18 3.83
C TRP A 247 -3.86 -1.91 4.63
N ILE A 248 -4.49 -1.81 5.80
CA ILE A 248 -4.31 -0.70 6.74
C ILE A 248 -3.63 -1.25 7.99
N PRO A 249 -2.58 -0.57 8.51
CA PRO A 249 -2.02 -0.92 9.80
C PRO A 249 -3.08 -0.88 10.89
N GLY A 250 -3.13 -1.91 11.73
CA GLY A 250 -3.94 -1.96 12.95
C GLY A 250 -3.11 -1.59 14.18
N VAL A 251 -1.85 -2.03 14.25
CA VAL A 251 -0.86 -1.59 15.26
C VAL A 251 0.50 -1.49 14.58
N LEU A 252 1.24 -0.42 14.88
CA LEU A 252 2.64 -0.27 14.51
C LEU A 252 3.49 -0.34 15.78
N SER A 253 4.66 -0.97 15.72
CA SER A 253 5.56 -0.99 16.86
C SER A 253 7.02 -0.83 16.45
N TYR A 254 7.70 0.08 17.13
CA TYR A 254 9.15 0.07 17.20
C TYR A 254 9.58 -1.03 18.17
N THR A 255 10.58 -1.82 17.79
CA THR A 255 11.26 -2.75 18.69
C THR A 255 12.76 -2.59 18.56
N ASN A 256 13.51 -2.71 19.66
CA ASN A 256 14.98 -2.72 19.64
C ASN A 256 15.58 -4.11 19.37
N GLY A 257 14.75 -5.07 18.96
CA GLY A 257 15.13 -6.47 18.76
C GLY A 257 13.96 -7.33 18.25
N ALA A 258 14.22 -8.63 18.10
CA ALA A 258 13.35 -9.60 17.42
C ALA A 258 13.10 -10.87 18.26
N THR A 259 13.20 -10.79 19.58
CA THR A 259 12.97 -11.97 20.44
C THR A 259 11.48 -12.17 20.71
N ALA A 260 11.11 -13.35 21.23
CA ALA A 260 9.74 -13.64 21.64
C ALA A 260 9.15 -12.58 22.60
N GLU A 261 9.98 -12.02 23.48
CA GLU A 261 9.57 -10.96 24.42
C GLU A 261 9.23 -9.65 23.70
N HIS A 262 9.91 -9.30 22.60
CA HIS A 262 9.56 -8.13 21.79
C HIS A 262 8.19 -8.33 21.12
N TYR A 263 7.98 -9.50 20.51
CA TYR A 263 6.72 -9.85 19.87
C TYR A 263 5.58 -9.96 20.89
N GLN A 264 5.85 -10.45 22.11
CA GLN A 264 4.88 -10.49 23.18
C GLN A 264 4.29 -9.10 23.45
N HIS A 265 5.13 -8.06 23.58
CA HIS A 265 4.64 -6.70 23.82
C HIS A 265 3.84 -6.13 22.63
N HIS A 266 4.24 -6.45 21.40
CA HIS A 266 3.49 -6.06 20.20
C HIS A 266 2.10 -6.71 20.16
N PHE A 267 2.03 -8.04 20.32
CA PHE A 267 0.76 -8.77 20.30
C PHE A 267 -0.13 -8.44 21.50
N PHE A 268 0.45 -8.15 22.67
CA PHE A 268 -0.31 -7.70 23.82
C PHE A 268 -1.03 -6.37 23.54
N ALA A 269 -0.34 -5.42 22.89
CA ALA A 269 -0.94 -4.16 22.43
C ALA A 269 -2.06 -4.41 21.40
N LEU A 270 -1.86 -5.34 20.46
CA LEU A 270 -2.86 -5.76 19.48
C LEU A 270 -4.13 -6.32 20.16
N PHE A 271 -3.98 -7.27 21.10
CA PHE A 271 -5.12 -7.90 21.77
C PHE A 271 -5.89 -6.89 22.63
N LYS A 272 -5.19 -6.02 23.36
CA LYS A 272 -5.81 -4.93 24.11
C LYS A 272 -6.61 -4.02 23.18
N SER A 273 -6.07 -3.66 22.02
CA SER A 273 -6.75 -2.84 21.01
C SER A 273 -8.02 -3.52 20.48
N ILE A 274 -7.94 -4.79 20.10
CA ILE A 274 -9.11 -5.56 19.62
C ILE A 274 -10.20 -5.59 20.69
N ALA A 275 -9.84 -5.89 21.95
CA ALA A 275 -10.79 -5.96 23.05
C ALA A 275 -11.43 -4.60 23.35
N GLN A 276 -10.65 -3.52 23.34
CA GLN A 276 -11.14 -2.16 23.52
C GLN A 276 -12.13 -1.77 22.43
N GLU A 277 -11.83 -2.05 21.16
CA GLU A 277 -12.73 -1.69 20.05
C GLU A 277 -14.02 -2.51 20.08
N ARG A 278 -13.95 -3.80 20.43
CA ARG A 278 -15.14 -4.64 20.60
C ARG A 278 -16.02 -4.14 21.73
N ALA A 279 -15.43 -3.84 22.89
CA ALA A 279 -16.15 -3.27 24.03
C ALA A 279 -16.80 -1.92 23.65
N ARG A 280 -16.10 -1.06 22.90
CA ARG A 280 -16.63 0.21 22.39
C ARG A 280 -17.85 0.02 21.48
N ARG A 281 -17.89 -1.07 20.71
CA ARG A 281 -19.04 -1.45 19.85
C ARG A 281 -20.14 -2.21 20.59
N GLY A 282 -19.99 -2.47 21.89
CA GLY A 282 -20.94 -3.27 22.68
C GLY A 282 -20.96 -4.75 22.31
N TRP A 283 -19.86 -5.25 21.75
CA TRP A 283 -19.74 -6.66 21.33
C TRP A 283 -19.13 -7.51 22.44
N ASP A 284 -19.46 -8.80 22.42
CA ASP A 284 -18.90 -9.75 23.36
C ASP A 284 -17.37 -9.87 23.22
N THR A 285 -16.66 -9.79 24.33
CA THR A 285 -15.19 -9.92 24.44
C THR A 285 -14.76 -11.26 25.03
N SER A 286 -15.70 -12.15 25.35
CA SER A 286 -15.43 -13.47 25.92
C SER A 286 -14.82 -14.43 24.89
N GLY A 287 -15.26 -14.35 23.63
CA GLY A 287 -14.77 -15.19 22.52
C GLY A 287 -13.28 -14.97 22.19
N ASP A 288 -12.57 -16.07 21.92
CA ASP A 288 -11.14 -16.11 21.59
C ASP A 288 -10.87 -15.91 20.08
N GLU A 289 -11.84 -16.25 19.23
CA GLU A 289 -11.75 -16.31 17.77
C GLU A 289 -11.32 -14.98 17.12
N HIS A 290 -11.60 -13.87 17.80
CA HIS A 290 -11.29 -12.52 17.33
C HIS A 290 -9.80 -12.15 17.47
N PHE A 291 -9.04 -12.94 18.22
CA PHE A 291 -7.59 -12.75 18.38
C PHE A 291 -6.78 -13.56 17.35
N GLY A 292 -7.46 -14.33 16.49
CA GLY A 292 -6.83 -15.08 15.41
C GLY A 292 -6.03 -14.18 14.47
N THR A 293 -4.76 -14.53 14.25
CA THR A 293 -3.82 -13.73 13.45
C THR A 293 -2.99 -14.64 12.55
N VAL A 294 -2.68 -14.14 11.35
CA VAL A 294 -1.69 -14.75 10.45
C VAL A 294 -0.31 -14.18 10.77
N VAL A 295 0.64 -15.05 11.07
CA VAL A 295 2.04 -14.67 11.35
C VAL A 295 2.99 -15.29 10.34
N ASP A 296 4.23 -14.81 10.31
CA ASP A 296 5.29 -15.55 9.65
C ASP A 296 5.63 -16.82 10.47
N PHE A 297 6.31 -17.80 9.87
CA PHE A 297 6.63 -19.06 10.56
C PHE A 297 7.81 -18.92 11.53
N SER A 298 8.19 -17.72 11.95
CA SER A 298 9.27 -17.57 12.92
C SER A 298 8.86 -18.06 14.30
N GLU A 299 9.77 -18.78 14.94
CA GLU A 299 9.55 -19.32 16.29
C GLU A 299 9.35 -18.20 17.31
N ALA A 300 10.08 -17.08 17.16
CA ALA A 300 9.97 -15.93 18.03
C ALA A 300 8.59 -15.25 17.96
N GLU A 301 8.02 -15.06 16.76
CA GLU A 301 6.66 -14.52 16.62
C GLU A 301 5.63 -15.46 17.25
N ARG A 302 5.73 -16.76 16.96
CA ARG A 302 4.83 -17.78 17.53
C ARG A 302 4.86 -17.77 19.07
N LEU A 303 6.06 -17.82 19.66
CA LEU A 303 6.21 -17.83 21.12
C LEU A 303 5.74 -16.51 21.74
N GLY A 304 6.05 -15.38 21.10
CA GLY A 304 5.58 -14.06 21.54
C GLY A 304 4.06 -13.93 21.51
N PHE A 305 3.41 -14.41 20.45
CA PHE A 305 1.95 -14.42 20.32
C PHE A 305 1.28 -15.21 21.45
N ILE A 306 1.77 -16.43 21.71
CA ILE A 306 1.24 -17.30 22.77
C ILE A 306 1.40 -16.63 24.14
N ALA A 307 2.59 -16.10 24.44
CA ALA A 307 2.86 -15.41 25.70
C ALA A 307 1.97 -14.17 25.87
N ALA A 308 1.80 -13.37 24.82
CA ALA A 308 0.92 -12.21 24.82
C ALA A 308 -0.54 -12.57 25.09
N PHE A 309 -1.02 -13.66 24.50
CA PHE A 309 -2.40 -14.09 24.64
C PHE A 309 -2.70 -14.56 26.06
N VAL A 310 -1.79 -15.35 26.64
CA VAL A 310 -1.85 -15.79 28.03
C VAL A 310 -1.87 -14.57 28.96
N GLN A 311 -0.93 -13.64 28.79
CA GLN A 311 -0.85 -12.42 29.58
C GLN A 311 -2.12 -11.57 29.46
N PHE A 312 -2.63 -11.41 28.24
CA PHE A 312 -3.85 -10.66 27.97
C PHE A 312 -5.05 -11.27 28.70
N ARG A 313 -5.31 -12.57 28.53
CA ARG A 313 -6.45 -13.25 29.19
C ARG A 313 -6.33 -13.27 30.71
N GLN A 314 -5.12 -13.42 31.25
CA GLN A 314 -4.88 -13.28 32.69
C GLN A 314 -5.19 -11.87 33.20
N SER A 315 -4.79 -10.83 32.46
CA SER A 315 -5.11 -9.44 32.83
C SER A 315 -6.60 -9.10 32.73
N GLN A 316 -7.37 -9.86 31.96
CA GLN A 316 -8.84 -9.80 31.91
C GLN A 316 -9.53 -10.65 33.00
N GLY A 317 -8.78 -11.30 33.90
CA GLY A 317 -9.33 -12.10 35.01
C GLY A 317 -9.82 -13.49 34.61
N SER A 318 -9.29 -14.08 33.52
CA SER A 318 -9.61 -15.45 33.11
C SER A 318 -9.31 -16.47 34.22
N THR A 319 -10.24 -17.40 34.46
CA THR A 319 -10.07 -18.53 35.39
C THR A 319 -9.38 -19.75 34.76
N ARG A 320 -9.17 -19.73 33.43
CA ARG A 320 -8.51 -20.82 32.69
C ARG A 320 -7.05 -20.97 33.11
N THR A 321 -6.55 -22.21 33.08
CA THR A 321 -5.15 -22.47 33.39
C THR A 321 -4.22 -21.90 32.32
N ALA A 322 -2.94 -21.71 32.65
CA ALA A 322 -1.95 -21.23 31.69
C ALA A 322 -1.83 -22.16 30.48
N ASP A 323 -1.97 -23.47 30.67
CA ASP A 323 -1.85 -24.45 29.59
C ASP A 323 -3.10 -24.47 28.69
N ASP A 324 -4.29 -24.28 29.27
CA ASP A 324 -5.52 -24.10 28.48
C ASP A 324 -5.46 -22.85 27.60
N LEU A 325 -4.86 -21.77 28.12
CA LEU A 325 -4.68 -20.52 27.37
C LEU A 325 -3.66 -20.67 26.25
N LYS A 326 -2.56 -21.40 26.48
CA LYS A 326 -1.58 -21.73 25.43
C LYS A 326 -2.21 -22.55 24.31
N ALA A 327 -2.95 -23.60 24.65
CA ALA A 327 -3.61 -24.46 23.67
C ALA A 327 -4.60 -23.68 22.80
N ALA A 328 -5.36 -22.75 23.39
CA ALA A 328 -6.23 -21.87 22.61
C ALA A 328 -5.44 -20.90 21.72
N ALA A 329 -4.38 -20.27 22.23
CA ALA A 329 -3.52 -19.40 21.43
C ALA A 329 -2.94 -20.13 20.20
N GLU A 330 -2.53 -21.39 20.36
CA GLU A 330 -2.05 -22.22 19.26
C GLU A 330 -3.12 -22.49 18.19
N GLY A 331 -4.38 -22.66 18.60
CA GLY A 331 -5.51 -22.81 17.68
C GLY A 331 -5.85 -21.54 16.88
N LEU A 332 -5.53 -20.37 17.44
CA LEU A 332 -5.76 -19.05 16.85
C LEU A 332 -4.69 -18.65 15.84
N LEU A 333 -3.48 -19.22 15.94
CA LEU A 333 -2.38 -18.96 15.03
C LEU A 333 -2.63 -19.62 13.67
N LYS A 334 -2.45 -18.83 12.61
CA LYS A 334 -2.41 -19.33 11.23
C LYS A 334 -1.07 -18.94 10.61
N GLY A 335 -0.45 -19.86 9.87
CA GLY A 335 0.78 -19.57 9.15
C GLY A 335 0.52 -18.96 7.78
N CYS A 336 1.36 -18.03 7.34
CA CYS A 336 1.26 -17.42 6.02
C CYS A 336 1.60 -18.41 4.88
N LYS A 337 0.62 -18.72 4.01
CA LYS A 337 0.79 -19.64 2.86
C LYS A 337 1.94 -19.25 1.93
N GLN A 338 2.19 -17.95 1.74
CA GLN A 338 3.30 -17.47 0.89
C GLN A 338 4.66 -17.76 1.54
N HIS A 339 4.81 -17.51 2.83
CA HIS A 339 6.02 -17.85 3.56
C HIS A 339 6.25 -19.37 3.62
N PHE A 340 5.20 -20.17 3.77
CA PHE A 340 5.30 -21.63 3.66
C PHE A 340 5.82 -22.07 2.29
N ARG A 341 5.23 -21.55 1.21
CA ARG A 341 5.66 -21.84 -0.17
C ARG A 341 7.09 -21.40 -0.43
N ALA A 342 7.47 -20.20 0.04
CA ALA A 342 8.83 -19.69 -0.07
C ALA A 342 9.83 -20.54 0.71
N GLY A 343 9.46 -21.02 1.91
CA GLY A 343 10.24 -21.95 2.72
C GLY A 343 10.49 -23.27 2.00
N ILE A 344 9.44 -23.89 1.45
CA ILE A 344 9.58 -25.11 0.63
C ILE A 344 10.47 -24.86 -0.58
N ALA A 345 10.26 -23.75 -1.30
CA ALA A 345 11.05 -23.40 -2.48
C ALA A 345 12.54 -23.16 -2.16
N ARG A 346 12.85 -22.68 -0.94
CA ARG A 346 14.23 -22.55 -0.45
C ARG A 346 14.84 -23.93 -0.15
N LEU A 347 14.09 -24.81 0.53
CA LEU A 347 14.55 -26.17 0.84
C LEU A 347 14.78 -27.00 -0.44
N THR A 348 13.92 -26.89 -1.45
CA THR A 348 14.10 -27.60 -2.73
C THR A 348 15.25 -27.08 -3.57
N ARG A 349 15.70 -25.83 -3.38
CA ARG A 349 16.93 -25.30 -4.00
C ARG A 349 18.20 -25.70 -3.24
N MET A 350 18.10 -26.10 -1.97
CA MET A 350 19.19 -26.68 -1.21
C MET A 350 19.32 -28.19 -1.50
N GLY A 351 19.47 -28.55 -2.77
CA GLY A 351 19.65 -29.93 -3.25
C GLY A 351 21.01 -30.55 -2.88
N GLY A 352 21.33 -30.57 -1.58
CA GLY A 352 22.56 -31.09 -1.01
C GLY A 352 22.39 -31.59 0.41
N VAL A 353 21.23 -32.16 0.76
CA VAL A 353 21.03 -32.95 1.98
C VAL A 353 20.29 -34.23 1.62
N ILE A 354 21.05 -35.22 1.14
CA ILE A 354 20.92 -36.65 1.43
C ILE A 354 22.33 -37.15 1.70
#